data_AF-A0A0F7VRM0-F1
#
_entry.id   AF-A0A0F7VRM0-F1
#
_cell.length_a   1.000
_cell.length_b   1.000
_cell.length_c   1.000
_cell.angle_alpha   90.00
_cell.angle_beta   90.00
_cell.angle_gamma   90.00
#
_symmetry.space_group_name_H-M   'P 1'
#
loop_
_entity.id
_entity.type
_entity.pdbx_description
1 polymer ?
#
loop_
_entity_poly.entity_id
_entity_poly.type
_entity_poly.pdbx_seq_one_letter_code
_entity_poly.pdbx_strand_id
1 'polypeptide(L)'
;MEDLDACAVLSARESQDVLGSVILPAATASAVPQGRPVVVVVGGQPGAGKTKVADLIQAALGQRGGAVRVGRDLYKAAHRHYAAALAADVRTAGAKVRPDTSRWQTAVEKYVRDHGLDAVVESALADPDEFRESSAAYRRSRHRIEVVALATPEAWSQLGILDRFLAEAASGAGGRYVSWANHDSCAKNMLTTLAVIEAEQLADRITVVTRDSTVLYDNELVEGGWRRRPAAGTAVARGRSRPWTARETAAFHQELARAEVRVHRDVPGEDERLAVIRDARRAAALAEPVRRIAQPRRRAPGVDYHRLSTAEHRWIFDELIVPSYLSGIITRDDPRAVYVMGQPGAGKLLAARMVRRAMRPGTTRLVGDDLKAQHPDYFHLLRDDPRGAGAAIRSDYRAWFAWAEQYVRDRRGDVLVEAAPGSVEEFLASALPFAAAGYSVELVVLAVRAADSRLATALRYARALQRGGTGRFTSRFGHDTCFSALADIVAVAEQHPQITAITVIRRDGQALLRHEAGSAGRASWALAAERLRPYTEQEAAAFLRLHHGLCRALPRHREELDEIAALARPLMPARVQPARLGRPHPPVWPLPVPSRTAGYCSLSSFSRAA
;
A
#
# COMPACT_ATOMS: atom_id res chain seq x y z
N MET A 1 -14.77 52.24 18.44
CA MET A 1 -14.12 50.93 18.56
C MET A 1 -13.72 50.80 20.03
N GLU A 2 -14.72 50.54 20.89
CA GLU A 2 -14.48 50.28 22.30
C GLU A 2 -13.59 49.04 22.43
N ASP A 3 -12.75 49.05 23.45
CA ASP A 3 -11.67 48.10 23.69
C ASP A 3 -12.21 46.66 23.86
N LEU A 4 -12.37 45.96 22.73
CA LEU A 4 -12.81 44.56 22.66
C LEU A 4 -11.87 43.62 23.44
N ASP A 5 -10.65 44.05 23.77
CA ASP A 5 -9.72 43.28 24.58
C ASP A 5 -10.06 43.33 26.08
N ALA A 6 -10.71 44.39 26.57
CA ALA A 6 -11.17 44.50 27.95
C ALA A 6 -12.55 43.85 28.20
N CYS A 7 -13.35 43.62 27.15
CA CYS A 7 -14.78 43.25 27.25
C CYS A 7 -15.10 41.79 26.84
N ALA A 8 -14.09 40.95 26.61
CA ALA A 8 -14.29 39.59 26.11
C ALA A 8 -14.62 38.55 27.20
N VAL A 9 -14.25 38.81 28.46
CA VAL A 9 -14.54 37.91 29.58
C VAL A 9 -15.87 38.31 30.22
N LEU A 10 -16.79 37.35 30.33
CA LEU A 10 -18.10 37.58 30.92
C LEU A 10 -18.00 37.83 32.43
N SER A 11 -18.93 38.61 32.97
CA SER A 11 -19.05 38.71 34.43
C SER A 11 -19.37 37.35 35.05
N ALA A 12 -19.04 37.17 36.34
CA ALA A 12 -19.33 35.94 37.06
C ALA A 12 -20.81 35.55 36.95
N ARG A 13 -21.71 36.52 37.12
CA ARG A 13 -23.17 36.35 37.02
C ARG A 13 -23.60 35.93 35.62
N GLU A 14 -23.22 36.68 34.58
CA GLU A 14 -23.63 36.36 33.20
C GLU A 14 -23.18 34.96 32.78
N SER A 15 -21.94 34.60 33.09
CA SER A 15 -21.42 33.28 32.72
C SER A 15 -22.02 32.15 33.57
N GLN A 16 -22.50 32.43 34.78
CA GLN A 16 -23.31 31.47 35.55
C GLN A 16 -24.73 31.33 34.96
N ASP A 17 -25.34 32.42 34.51
CA ASP A 17 -26.65 32.41 33.86
C ASP A 17 -26.62 31.59 32.57
N VAL A 18 -25.61 31.78 31.71
CA VAL A 18 -25.42 30.97 30.48
C VAL A 18 -25.20 29.50 30.80
N LEU A 19 -24.39 29.21 31.82
CA LEU A 19 -24.14 27.84 32.25
C LEU A 19 -25.44 27.13 32.68
N GLY A 20 -26.25 27.77 33.53
CA GLY A 20 -27.46 27.19 34.10
C GLY A 20 -28.65 27.13 33.12
N SER A 21 -28.80 28.13 32.26
CA SER A 21 -29.96 28.25 31.36
C SER A 21 -29.76 27.60 29.99
N VAL A 22 -28.52 27.50 29.51
CA VAL A 22 -28.21 27.00 28.15
C VAL A 22 -27.37 25.74 28.20
N ILE A 23 -26.19 25.80 28.84
CA ILE A 23 -25.17 24.75 28.69
C ILE A 23 -25.57 23.48 29.43
N LEU A 24 -25.90 23.55 30.72
CA LEU A 24 -26.25 22.37 31.52
C LEU A 24 -27.51 21.68 30.99
N PRO A 25 -28.65 22.37 30.75
CA PRO A 25 -29.84 21.73 30.23
C PRO A 25 -29.59 20.98 28.91
N ALA A 26 -28.82 21.59 27.99
CA ALA A 26 -28.50 20.95 26.71
C ALA A 26 -27.52 19.78 26.86
N ALA A 27 -26.49 19.91 27.71
CA ALA A 27 -25.44 18.91 27.85
C ALA A 27 -25.88 17.66 28.62
N THR A 28 -26.85 17.79 29.54
CA THR A 28 -27.24 16.70 30.45
C THR A 28 -28.63 16.10 30.14
N ALA A 29 -29.35 16.61 29.14
CA ALA A 29 -30.74 16.24 28.85
C ALA A 29 -30.99 14.72 28.72
N SER A 30 -29.99 13.97 28.25
CA SER A 30 -30.12 12.54 27.92
C SER A 30 -29.24 11.63 28.78
N ALA A 31 -28.62 12.15 29.85
CA ALA A 31 -27.71 11.37 30.69
C ALA A 31 -28.36 11.05 32.05
N VAL A 32 -28.41 9.77 32.40
CA VAL A 32 -28.97 9.30 33.68
C VAL A 32 -27.87 8.89 34.67
N PRO A 33 -28.09 9.05 35.99
CA PRO A 33 -27.15 8.60 37.02
C PRO A 33 -26.82 7.11 36.93
N GLN A 34 -25.55 6.78 37.15
CA GLN A 34 -25.03 5.42 37.11
C GLN A 34 -24.54 4.97 38.48
N GLY A 35 -24.77 3.70 38.82
CA GLY A 35 -24.18 3.09 40.03
C GLY A 35 -22.66 2.94 39.96
N ARG A 36 -22.11 2.84 38.74
CA ARG A 36 -20.67 2.82 38.44
C ARG A 36 -20.42 3.71 37.23
N PRO A 37 -20.31 5.03 37.43
CA PRO A 37 -20.13 5.96 36.32
C PRO A 37 -18.77 5.79 35.66
N VAL A 38 -18.70 6.06 34.35
CA VAL A 38 -17.50 6.03 33.55
C VAL A 38 -17.28 7.39 32.88
N VAL A 39 -16.05 7.88 32.96
CA VAL A 39 -15.59 9.00 32.12
C VAL A 39 -14.64 8.45 31.06
N VAL A 40 -14.96 8.71 29.80
CA VAL A 40 -14.12 8.35 28.67
C VAL A 40 -13.49 9.62 28.10
N VAL A 41 -12.18 9.77 28.27
CA VAL A 41 -11.41 10.90 27.75
C VAL A 41 -10.90 10.55 26.35
N VAL A 42 -11.44 11.22 25.34
CA VAL A 42 -11.02 11.06 23.94
C VAL A 42 -9.92 12.07 23.64
N GLY A 43 -8.69 11.57 23.56
CA GLY A 43 -7.45 12.32 23.43
C GLY A 43 -6.94 12.43 22.00
N GLY A 44 -6.53 13.62 21.57
CA GLY A 44 -5.91 13.82 20.25
C GLY A 44 -5.67 15.28 19.92
N GLN A 45 -4.64 15.59 19.13
CA GLN A 45 -4.38 16.95 18.68
C GLN A 45 -5.58 17.55 17.90
N PRO A 46 -5.70 18.88 17.77
CA PRO A 46 -6.75 19.49 16.94
C PRO A 46 -6.77 18.91 15.52
N GLY A 47 -7.96 18.64 14.99
CA GLY A 47 -8.14 17.99 13.67
C GLY A 47 -7.93 16.47 13.63
N ALA A 48 -7.53 15.82 14.73
CA ALA A 48 -7.30 14.37 14.77
C ALA A 48 -8.55 13.51 14.50
N GLY A 49 -9.76 14.07 14.59
CA GLY A 49 -11.02 13.35 14.39
C GLY A 49 -11.68 12.86 15.68
N LYS A 50 -11.42 13.49 16.82
CA LYS A 50 -11.97 13.14 18.15
C LYS A 50 -13.48 13.00 18.16
N THR A 51 -14.19 13.89 17.48
CA THR A 51 -15.67 13.89 17.40
C THR A 51 -16.21 12.56 16.93
N LYS A 52 -15.68 12.00 15.83
CA LYS A 52 -16.14 10.71 15.30
C LYS A 52 -15.97 9.55 16.31
N VAL A 53 -14.81 9.46 16.95
CA VAL A 53 -14.53 8.40 17.94
C VAL A 53 -15.45 8.54 19.14
N ALA A 54 -15.68 9.77 19.56
CA ALA A 54 -16.55 10.04 20.67
C ALA A 54 -18.04 9.86 20.37
N ASP A 55 -18.50 10.08 19.15
CA ASP A 55 -19.86 9.75 18.73
C ASP A 55 -20.10 8.24 18.86
N LEU A 56 -19.09 7.42 18.50
CA LEU A 56 -19.14 5.96 18.71
C LEU A 56 -19.21 5.61 20.20
N ILE A 57 -18.45 6.30 21.05
CA ILE A 57 -18.48 6.10 22.51
C ILE A 57 -19.82 6.56 23.09
N GLN A 58 -20.35 7.70 22.66
CA GLN A 58 -21.67 8.18 23.05
C GLN A 58 -22.76 7.17 22.68
N ALA A 59 -22.72 6.62 21.47
CA ALA A 59 -23.65 5.57 21.05
C ALA A 59 -23.55 4.31 21.93
N ALA A 60 -22.33 3.91 22.32
CA ALA A 60 -22.13 2.79 23.23
C ALA A 60 -22.68 3.07 24.65
N LEU A 61 -22.43 4.26 25.19
CA LEU A 61 -22.95 4.68 26.50
C LEU A 61 -24.46 4.98 26.47
N GLY A 62 -25.06 5.17 25.29
CA GLY A 62 -26.51 5.25 25.11
C GLY A 62 -27.24 4.03 25.66
N GLN A 63 -26.63 2.84 25.59
CA GLN A 63 -27.19 1.60 26.16
C GLN A 63 -27.21 1.60 27.70
N ARG A 64 -26.47 2.52 28.33
CA ARG A 64 -26.42 2.72 29.78
C ARG A 64 -27.31 3.88 30.23
N GLY A 65 -28.03 4.53 29.33
CA GLY A 65 -28.83 5.72 29.62
C GLY A 65 -28.11 7.04 29.36
N GLY A 66 -27.15 7.02 28.41
CA GLY A 66 -26.51 8.21 27.86
C GLY A 66 -25.35 8.77 28.68
N ALA A 67 -24.57 9.67 28.07
CA ALA A 67 -23.43 10.30 28.71
C ALA A 67 -23.37 11.80 28.37
N VAL A 68 -22.79 12.59 29.28
CA VAL A 68 -22.60 14.02 29.08
C VAL A 68 -21.41 14.26 28.15
N ARG A 69 -21.63 15.04 27.09
CA ARG A 69 -20.57 15.44 26.16
C ARG A 69 -19.84 16.68 26.69
N VAL A 70 -18.53 16.57 26.88
CA VAL A 70 -17.74 17.65 27.48
C VAL A 70 -16.61 18.09 26.55
N GLY A 71 -16.46 19.40 26.34
CA GLY A 71 -15.30 19.98 25.65
C GLY A 71 -15.43 21.48 25.41
N ARG A 72 -14.37 22.24 25.70
CA ARG A 72 -14.31 23.72 25.55
C ARG A 72 -14.87 24.24 24.23
N ASP A 73 -14.55 23.54 23.14
CA ASP A 73 -14.94 23.94 21.77
C ASP A 73 -16.45 23.87 21.53
N LEU A 74 -17.20 23.11 22.34
CA LEU A 74 -18.67 22.97 22.24
C LEU A 74 -19.40 24.20 22.79
N TYR A 75 -18.77 24.95 23.70
CA TYR A 75 -19.42 26.05 24.41
C TYR A 75 -19.17 27.42 23.78
N LYS A 76 -18.27 27.51 22.79
CA LYS A 76 -17.92 28.79 22.13
C LYS A 76 -19.13 29.51 21.53
N ALA A 77 -20.06 28.76 20.93
CA ALA A 77 -21.28 29.33 20.35
C ALA A 77 -22.24 29.93 21.38
N ALA A 78 -22.17 29.51 22.65
CA ALA A 78 -22.96 30.09 23.74
C ALA A 78 -22.39 31.42 24.24
N HIS A 79 -21.17 31.79 23.84
CA HIS A 79 -20.52 33.01 24.27
C HIS A 79 -20.92 34.20 23.39
N ARG A 80 -21.65 35.17 23.94
CA ARG A 80 -22.25 36.29 23.17
C ARG A 80 -21.23 37.10 22.35
N HIS A 81 -20.00 37.24 22.84
CA HIS A 81 -18.94 37.99 22.15
C HIS A 81 -18.18 37.17 21.09
N TYR A 82 -18.45 35.87 20.96
CA TYR A 82 -17.65 35.01 20.08
C TYR A 82 -17.83 35.34 18.59
N ALA A 83 -19.06 35.60 18.14
CA ALA A 83 -19.32 36.02 16.77
C ALA A 83 -18.63 37.34 16.42
N ALA A 84 -18.69 38.32 17.32
CA ALA A 84 -18.00 39.60 17.16
C ALA A 84 -16.47 39.43 17.15
N ALA A 85 -15.94 38.56 18.01
CA ALA A 85 -14.50 38.27 18.04
C ALA A 85 -14.02 37.59 16.74
N LEU A 86 -14.81 36.68 16.16
CA LEU A 86 -14.51 36.06 14.87
C LEU A 86 -14.48 37.08 13.74
N ALA A 87 -15.46 37.98 13.69
CA ALA A 87 -15.52 39.04 12.68
C ALA A 87 -14.35 40.04 12.80
N ALA A 88 -13.83 40.25 14.01
CA ALA A 88 -12.69 41.12 14.25
C ALA A 88 -11.36 40.48 13.84
N ASP A 89 -11.08 39.27 14.33
CA ASP A 89 -9.90 38.49 13.92
C ASP A 89 -10.07 37.01 14.30
N VAL A 90 -10.24 36.16 13.29
CA VAL A 90 -10.37 34.71 13.46
C VAL A 90 -9.20 34.08 14.22
N ARG A 91 -8.00 34.68 14.17
CA ARG A 91 -6.78 34.12 14.79
C ARG A 91 -6.80 34.24 16.31
N THR A 92 -7.39 35.30 16.84
CA THR A 92 -7.41 35.60 18.29
C THR A 92 -8.76 35.30 18.94
N ALA A 93 -9.85 35.18 18.17
CA ALA A 93 -11.21 34.96 18.67
C ALA A 93 -11.32 33.83 19.71
N GLY A 94 -10.68 32.69 19.45
CA GLY A 94 -10.70 31.54 20.36
C GLY A 94 -9.97 31.79 21.68
N ALA A 95 -8.91 32.60 21.68
CA ALA A 95 -8.17 32.96 22.89
C ALA A 95 -8.98 33.90 23.78
N LYS A 96 -9.69 34.86 23.16
CA LYS A 96 -10.53 35.86 23.84
C LYS A 96 -11.63 35.22 24.71
N VAL A 97 -12.26 34.15 24.23
CA VAL A 97 -13.34 33.44 24.96
C VAL A 97 -12.86 32.21 25.75
N ARG A 98 -11.55 31.94 25.74
CA ARG A 98 -10.96 30.75 26.39
C ARG A 98 -11.19 30.72 27.91
N PRO A 99 -11.11 31.83 28.66
CA PRO A 99 -11.34 31.82 30.11
C PRO A 99 -12.74 31.30 30.45
N ASP A 100 -13.80 31.83 29.81
CA ASP A 100 -15.18 31.44 30.07
C ASP A 100 -15.49 30.01 29.62
N THR A 101 -15.04 29.61 28.43
CA THR A 101 -15.25 28.24 27.95
C THR A 101 -14.52 27.19 28.79
N SER A 102 -13.37 27.53 29.37
CA SER A 102 -12.66 26.66 30.33
C SER A 102 -13.42 26.58 31.66
N ARG A 103 -13.93 27.73 32.15
CA ARG A 103 -14.75 27.78 33.36
C ARG A 103 -16.02 26.93 33.23
N TRP A 104 -16.70 27.02 32.09
CA TRP A 104 -17.88 26.21 31.80
C TRP A 104 -17.56 24.72 31.71
N GLN A 105 -16.46 24.32 31.07
CA GLN A 105 -16.03 22.93 31.07
C GLN A 105 -15.85 22.41 32.50
N THR A 106 -15.09 23.12 33.34
CA THR A 106 -14.87 22.74 34.73
C THR A 106 -16.18 22.58 35.50
N ALA A 107 -17.14 23.47 35.27
CA ALA A 107 -18.45 23.42 35.92
C ALA A 107 -19.32 22.25 35.43
N VAL A 108 -19.32 21.95 34.12
CA VAL A 108 -20.02 20.79 33.55
C VAL A 108 -19.40 19.48 34.07
N GLU A 109 -18.07 19.36 34.11
CA GLU A 109 -17.41 18.19 34.68
C GLU A 109 -17.71 18.04 36.17
N LYS A 110 -17.79 19.14 36.93
CA LYS A 110 -18.23 19.11 38.32
C LYS A 110 -19.66 18.57 38.43
N TYR A 111 -20.58 19.07 37.60
CA TYR A 111 -21.97 18.61 37.58
C TYR A 111 -22.06 17.11 37.30
N VAL A 112 -21.31 16.61 36.29
CA VAL A 112 -21.19 15.17 35.98
C VAL A 112 -20.80 14.37 37.22
N ARG A 113 -19.76 14.82 37.92
CA ARG A 113 -19.24 14.13 39.11
C ARG A 113 -20.23 14.14 40.28
N ASP A 114 -20.84 15.30 40.55
CA ASP A 114 -21.81 15.46 41.64
C ASP A 114 -23.06 14.58 41.45
N HIS A 115 -23.44 14.31 40.19
CA HIS A 115 -24.65 13.55 39.84
C HIS A 115 -24.37 12.11 39.38
N GLY A 116 -23.12 11.66 39.39
CA GLY A 116 -22.73 10.30 39.01
C GLY A 116 -23.10 9.94 37.56
N LEU A 117 -22.92 10.87 36.63
CA LEU A 117 -23.25 10.67 35.21
C LEU A 117 -22.07 10.05 34.46
N ASP A 118 -22.35 9.23 33.44
CA ASP A 118 -21.34 8.87 32.46
C ASP A 118 -20.95 10.12 31.64
N ALA A 119 -19.70 10.21 31.18
CA ALA A 119 -19.23 11.35 30.39
C ALA A 119 -18.23 10.98 29.29
N VAL A 120 -18.27 11.73 28.20
CA VAL A 120 -17.28 11.66 27.11
C VAL A 120 -16.60 13.01 26.94
N VAL A 121 -15.36 13.10 27.42
CA VAL A 121 -14.57 14.34 27.46
C VAL A 121 -13.65 14.39 26.24
N GLU A 122 -13.79 15.41 25.39
CA GLU A 122 -12.81 15.69 24.33
C GLU A 122 -11.64 16.50 24.89
N SER A 123 -10.43 15.95 24.79
CA SER A 123 -9.22 16.66 25.22
C SER A 123 -8.11 16.54 24.18
N ALA A 124 -7.23 17.55 24.16
CA ALA A 124 -5.96 17.43 23.45
C ALA A 124 -4.97 16.54 24.19
N LEU A 125 -5.21 16.27 25.49
CA LEU A 125 -4.26 15.67 26.43
C LEU A 125 -2.89 16.37 26.41
N ALA A 126 -2.90 17.69 26.23
CA ALA A 126 -1.67 18.46 26.02
C ALA A 126 -0.95 18.85 27.32
N ASP A 127 -1.54 18.57 28.48
CA ASP A 127 -1.02 18.94 29.79
C ASP A 127 -1.21 17.76 30.77
N PRO A 128 -0.12 17.18 31.33
CA PRO A 128 -0.21 16.11 32.30
C PRO A 128 -0.79 16.56 33.65
N ASP A 129 -0.58 17.81 34.07
CA ASP A 129 -1.08 18.33 35.34
C ASP A 129 -2.60 18.53 35.28
N GLU A 130 -3.13 19.08 34.17
CA GLU A 130 -4.58 19.14 33.91
C GLU A 130 -5.22 17.74 33.99
N PHE A 131 -4.54 16.71 33.47
CA PHE A 131 -5.04 15.34 33.56
C PHE A 131 -4.93 14.75 34.97
N ARG A 132 -3.86 15.01 35.73
CA ARG A 132 -3.72 14.58 37.13
C ARG A 132 -4.85 15.12 37.99
N GLU A 133 -5.14 16.41 37.86
CA GLU A 133 -6.23 17.07 38.59
C GLU A 133 -7.60 16.47 38.22
N SER A 134 -7.87 16.31 36.93
CA SER A 134 -9.12 15.72 36.43
C SER A 134 -9.27 14.27 36.91
N SER A 135 -8.22 13.45 36.77
CA SER A 135 -8.21 12.05 37.22
C SER A 135 -8.48 11.95 38.72
N ALA A 136 -7.77 12.73 39.54
CA ALA A 136 -8.00 12.77 40.99
C ALA A 136 -9.44 13.18 41.34
N ALA A 137 -10.02 14.15 40.63
CA ALA A 137 -11.40 14.57 40.83
C ALA A 137 -12.40 13.44 40.50
N TYR A 138 -12.24 12.76 39.36
CA TYR A 138 -13.09 11.65 38.95
C TYR A 138 -12.94 10.40 39.84
N ARG A 139 -11.72 10.10 40.31
CA ARG A 139 -11.48 9.03 41.30
C ARG A 139 -12.23 9.28 42.61
N ARG A 140 -12.22 10.52 43.12
CA ARG A 140 -12.97 10.91 44.35
C ARG A 140 -14.48 10.69 44.18
N SER A 141 -15.01 10.91 42.97
CA SER A 141 -16.42 10.61 42.63
C SER A 141 -16.64 9.17 42.13
N ARG A 142 -15.70 8.25 42.39
CA ARG A 142 -15.78 6.81 42.06
C ARG A 142 -16.03 6.49 40.58
N HIS A 143 -15.66 7.37 39.67
CA HIS A 143 -15.77 7.09 38.24
C HIS A 143 -14.65 6.13 37.80
N ARG A 144 -15.00 5.21 36.90
CA ARG A 144 -14.02 4.49 36.07
C ARG A 144 -13.49 5.48 35.02
N ILE A 145 -12.18 5.54 34.85
CA ILE A 145 -11.52 6.47 33.93
C ILE A 145 -10.97 5.67 32.76
N GLU A 146 -11.46 5.92 31.55
CA GLU A 146 -10.93 5.34 30.33
C GLU A 146 -10.37 6.42 29.42
N VAL A 147 -9.24 6.14 28.77
CA VAL A 147 -8.59 7.04 27.82
C VAL A 147 -8.60 6.41 26.44
N VAL A 148 -9.15 7.11 25.45
CA VAL A 148 -9.09 6.71 24.05
C VAL A 148 -8.25 7.74 23.27
N ALA A 149 -7.02 7.37 22.95
CA ALA A 149 -6.04 8.22 22.29
C ALA A 149 -6.03 7.99 20.77
N LEU A 150 -6.13 9.06 19.98
CA LEU A 150 -6.06 9.00 18.52
C LEU A 150 -4.61 9.08 18.02
N ALA A 151 -4.18 8.04 17.32
CA ALA A 151 -2.91 7.98 16.59
C ALA A 151 -3.06 8.52 15.16
N THR A 152 -3.68 9.70 15.01
CA THR A 152 -3.89 10.32 13.69
C THR A 152 -2.61 11.00 13.22
N PRO A 153 -2.07 10.68 12.02
CA PRO A 153 -0.92 11.36 11.45
C PRO A 153 -1.12 12.87 11.37
N GLU A 154 -0.05 13.63 11.61
CA GLU A 154 -0.11 15.09 11.71
C GLU A 154 -0.58 15.76 10.42
N ALA A 155 -0.24 15.19 9.27
CA ALA A 155 -0.76 15.64 7.97
C ALA A 155 -2.29 15.58 7.89
N TRP A 156 -2.89 14.49 8.37
CA TRP A 156 -4.34 14.31 8.37
C TRP A 156 -5.04 15.19 9.40
N SER A 157 -4.41 15.46 10.55
CA SER A 157 -4.96 16.39 11.53
C SER A 157 -4.85 17.84 11.07
N GLN A 158 -3.74 18.24 10.44
CA GLN A 158 -3.60 19.56 9.82
C GLN A 158 -4.65 19.77 8.72
N LEU A 159 -4.85 18.78 7.84
CA LEU A 159 -5.90 18.85 6.82
C LEU A 159 -7.30 18.86 7.43
N GLY A 160 -7.51 18.15 8.54
CA GLY A 160 -8.78 18.17 9.28
C GLY A 160 -9.08 19.51 9.96
N ILE A 161 -8.06 20.25 10.42
CA ILE A 161 -8.21 21.64 10.89
C ILE A 161 -8.71 22.51 9.75
N LEU A 162 -8.06 22.42 8.59
CA LEU A 162 -8.42 23.20 7.42
C LEU A 162 -9.84 22.87 6.95
N ASP A 163 -10.17 21.59 6.79
CA ASP A 163 -11.50 21.15 6.37
C ASP A 163 -12.62 21.67 7.30
N ARG A 164 -12.40 21.63 8.62
CA ARG A 164 -13.32 22.19 9.60
C ARG A 164 -13.48 23.70 9.44
N PHE A 165 -12.37 24.43 9.32
CA PHE A 165 -12.40 25.87 9.09
C PHE A 165 -13.23 26.22 7.84
N LEU A 166 -13.00 25.49 6.76
CA LEU A 166 -13.71 25.68 5.48
C LEU A 166 -15.19 25.35 5.57
N ALA A 167 -15.57 24.30 6.32
CA ALA A 167 -16.96 23.94 6.52
C ALA A 167 -17.73 25.03 7.30
N GLU A 168 -17.11 25.58 8.34
CA GLU A 168 -17.68 26.65 9.17
C GLU A 168 -17.73 28.00 8.45
N ALA A 169 -16.72 28.31 7.63
CA ALA A 169 -16.73 29.47 6.75
C ALA A 169 -17.87 29.38 5.71
N ALA A 170 -18.03 28.21 5.08
CA ALA A 170 -19.10 27.97 4.10
C ALA A 170 -20.50 28.06 4.72
N SER A 171 -20.67 27.73 6.00
CA SER A 171 -21.95 27.84 6.70
C SER A 171 -22.23 29.24 7.27
N GLY A 172 -21.32 30.21 7.07
CA GLY A 172 -21.45 31.57 7.62
C GLY A 172 -21.24 31.67 9.13
N ALA A 173 -20.74 30.61 9.78
CA ALA A 173 -20.50 30.58 11.22
C ALA A 173 -19.14 31.20 11.62
N GLY A 174 -18.30 31.51 10.63
CA GLY A 174 -16.92 31.94 10.83
C GLY A 174 -15.99 30.76 11.15
N GLY A 175 -14.89 30.63 10.42
CA GLY A 175 -13.99 29.49 10.55
C GLY A 175 -13.18 29.49 11.84
N ARG A 176 -13.15 28.36 12.58
CA ARG A 176 -12.31 28.20 13.76
C ARG A 176 -10.84 28.01 13.41
N TYR A 177 -10.08 29.09 13.54
CA TYR A 177 -8.62 29.05 13.39
C TYR A 177 -7.94 28.21 14.48
N VAL A 178 -6.92 27.46 14.09
CA VAL A 178 -6.00 26.79 14.99
C VAL A 178 -4.58 27.09 14.54
N SER A 179 -3.78 27.70 15.41
CA SER A 179 -2.38 27.96 15.07
C SER A 179 -1.58 26.68 14.95
N TRP A 180 -0.58 26.72 14.08
CA TRP A 180 0.42 25.68 13.89
C TRP A 180 1.13 25.31 15.19
N ALA A 181 1.56 26.31 15.97
CA ALA A 181 2.20 26.09 17.27
C ALA A 181 1.29 25.35 18.25
N ASN A 182 -0.01 25.66 18.25
CA ASN A 182 -0.98 24.94 19.11
C ASN A 182 -1.16 23.49 18.65
N HIS A 183 -1.31 23.24 17.34
CA HIS A 183 -1.37 21.88 16.80
C HIS A 183 -0.14 21.05 17.22
N ASP A 184 1.06 21.59 17.01
CA ASP A 184 2.32 20.87 17.24
C ASP A 184 2.58 20.63 18.73
N SER A 185 2.30 21.63 19.57
CA SER A 185 2.37 21.50 21.03
C SER A 185 1.41 20.41 21.53
N CYS A 186 0.15 20.41 21.08
CA CYS A 186 -0.80 19.35 21.44
C CYS A 186 -0.35 17.97 20.95
N ALA A 187 0.14 17.86 19.72
CA ALA A 187 0.62 16.59 19.17
C ALA A 187 1.79 16.03 19.97
N LYS A 188 2.78 16.88 20.30
CA LYS A 188 3.95 16.52 21.09
C LYS A 188 3.58 16.16 22.53
N ASN A 189 2.89 17.06 23.24
CA ASN A 189 2.67 16.92 24.68
C ASN A 189 1.71 15.77 25.02
N MET A 190 0.81 15.39 24.11
CA MET A 190 -0.01 14.20 24.28
C MET A 190 0.81 12.93 24.57
N LEU A 191 2.00 12.79 23.98
CA LEU A 191 2.86 11.64 24.24
C LEU A 191 3.40 11.65 25.68
N THR A 192 3.78 12.83 26.16
CA THR A 192 4.22 13.04 27.55
C THR A 192 3.08 12.74 28.53
N THR A 193 1.88 13.27 28.26
CA THR A 193 0.70 13.03 29.09
C THR A 193 0.34 11.55 29.16
N LEU A 194 0.36 10.82 28.03
CA LEU A 194 0.12 9.37 28.04
C LEU A 194 1.15 8.59 28.87
N ALA A 195 2.42 8.98 28.80
CA ALA A 195 3.47 8.37 29.61
C ALA A 195 3.22 8.59 31.12
N VAL A 196 2.79 9.80 31.50
CA VAL A 196 2.40 10.13 32.88
C VAL A 196 1.18 9.32 33.32
N ILE A 197 0.14 9.22 32.48
CA ILE A 197 -1.07 8.44 32.78
C ILE A 197 -0.72 6.98 33.07
N GLU A 198 0.18 6.37 32.29
CA GLU A 198 0.61 5.00 32.52
C GLU A 198 1.52 4.88 33.75
N ALA A 199 2.49 5.76 33.92
CA ALA A 199 3.45 5.70 35.03
C ALA A 199 2.77 5.89 36.40
N GLU A 200 1.80 6.79 36.48
CA GLU A 200 1.07 7.14 37.71
C GLU A 200 -0.29 6.45 37.82
N GLN A 201 -0.63 5.56 36.87
CA GLN A 201 -1.88 4.78 36.86
C GLN A 201 -3.15 5.65 36.96
N LEU A 202 -3.14 6.79 36.28
CA LEU A 202 -4.20 7.81 36.35
C LEU A 202 -5.48 7.42 35.59
N ALA A 203 -5.50 6.27 34.90
CA ALA A 203 -6.65 5.72 34.20
C ALA A 203 -6.76 4.22 34.44
N ASP A 204 -7.97 3.67 34.32
CA ASP A 204 -8.24 2.24 34.42
C ASP A 204 -7.99 1.51 33.11
N ARG A 205 -8.13 2.19 31.96
CA ARG A 205 -7.89 1.63 30.63
C ARG A 205 -7.37 2.69 29.68
N ILE A 206 -6.42 2.32 28.82
CA ILE A 206 -5.95 3.15 27.72
C ILE A 206 -6.04 2.37 26.41
N THR A 207 -6.75 2.94 25.45
CA THR A 207 -6.87 2.41 24.09
C THR A 207 -6.30 3.42 23.12
N VAL A 208 -5.39 3.00 22.25
CA VAL A 208 -4.92 3.83 21.12
C VAL A 208 -5.58 3.35 19.86
N VAL A 209 -6.22 4.26 19.13
CA VAL A 209 -6.93 3.97 17.89
C VAL A 209 -6.44 4.86 16.74
N THR A 210 -6.50 4.36 15.52
CA THR A 210 -6.37 5.16 14.30
C THR A 210 -7.64 5.96 14.01
N ARG A 211 -7.60 6.86 13.03
CA ARG A 211 -8.75 7.68 12.59
C ARG A 211 -9.92 6.86 12.02
N ASP A 212 -9.68 5.65 11.53
CA ASP A 212 -10.70 4.69 11.11
C ASP A 212 -11.16 3.76 12.24
N SER A 213 -10.73 4.02 13.49
CA SER A 213 -11.07 3.29 14.72
C SER A 213 -10.43 1.90 14.84
N THR A 214 -9.37 1.61 14.06
CA THR A 214 -8.57 0.40 14.26
C THR A 214 -7.77 0.52 15.57
N VAL A 215 -7.86 -0.48 16.44
CA VAL A 215 -7.13 -0.50 17.71
C VAL A 215 -5.67 -0.87 17.47
N LEU A 216 -4.75 0.01 17.85
CA LEU A 216 -3.30 -0.20 17.80
C LEU A 216 -2.72 -0.68 19.12
N TYR A 217 -3.34 -0.27 20.22
CA TYR A 217 -2.92 -0.59 21.58
C TYR A 217 -4.14 -0.60 22.49
N ASP A 218 -4.10 -1.50 23.46
CA ASP A 218 -5.12 -1.65 24.50
C ASP A 218 -4.41 -2.19 25.74
N ASN A 219 -4.59 -1.50 26.85
CA ASN A 219 -4.07 -1.89 28.14
C ASN A 219 -5.04 -1.50 29.24
N GLU A 220 -5.15 -2.36 30.24
CA GLU A 220 -6.08 -2.23 31.36
C GLU A 220 -5.31 -2.41 32.66
N LEU A 221 -5.65 -1.60 33.65
CA LEU A 221 -5.10 -1.66 34.99
C LEU A 221 -5.88 -2.70 35.80
N VAL A 222 -5.19 -3.74 36.25
CA VAL A 222 -5.77 -4.86 36.99
C VAL A 222 -4.91 -5.07 38.25
N GLU A 223 -5.55 -5.12 39.42
CA GLU A 223 -4.87 -5.41 40.70
C GLU A 223 -3.64 -4.51 40.99
N GLY A 224 -3.70 -3.24 40.59
CA GLY A 224 -2.61 -2.27 40.81
C GLY A 224 -1.45 -2.36 39.82
N GLY A 225 -1.60 -3.14 38.74
CA GLY A 225 -0.60 -3.26 37.67
C GLY A 225 -1.23 -3.22 36.28
N TRP A 226 -0.49 -2.71 35.30
CA TRP A 226 -0.91 -2.79 33.90
C TRP A 226 -0.80 -4.22 33.37
N ARG A 227 -1.84 -4.69 32.69
CA ARG A 227 -1.88 -6.04 32.10
C ARG A 227 -0.77 -6.28 31.07
N ARG A 228 -0.37 -5.23 30.36
CA ARG A 228 0.74 -5.22 29.40
C ARG A 228 1.76 -4.17 29.78
N ARG A 229 2.99 -4.31 29.27
CA ARG A 229 4.02 -3.27 29.44
C ARG A 229 3.51 -1.94 28.88
N PRO A 230 3.56 -0.83 29.66
CA PRO A 230 3.19 0.51 29.20
C PRO A 230 3.86 0.89 27.89
N ALA A 231 3.07 1.32 26.92
CA ALA A 231 3.53 1.69 25.58
C ALA A 231 2.54 2.60 24.83
N ALA A 232 1.59 3.27 25.51
CA ALA A 232 0.55 4.05 24.85
C ALA A 232 1.14 5.18 24.00
N GLY A 233 2.10 5.93 24.54
CA GLY A 233 2.81 6.99 23.80
C GLY A 233 3.57 6.46 22.58
N THR A 234 4.24 5.31 22.74
CA THR A 234 4.93 4.64 21.62
C THR A 234 3.95 4.17 20.54
N ALA A 235 2.78 3.65 20.93
CA ALA A 235 1.75 3.22 19.99
C ALA A 235 1.17 4.40 19.20
N VAL A 236 0.94 5.55 19.85
CA VAL A 236 0.53 6.80 19.16
C VAL A 236 1.62 7.25 18.19
N ALA A 237 2.87 7.33 18.63
CA ALA A 237 3.99 7.75 17.79
C ALA A 237 4.14 6.84 16.55
N ARG A 238 4.11 5.52 16.74
CA ARG A 238 4.16 4.53 15.64
C ARG A 238 2.99 4.66 14.69
N GLY A 239 1.77 4.87 15.21
CA GLY A 239 0.59 5.07 14.37
C GLY A 239 0.66 6.35 13.53
N ARG A 240 1.27 7.42 14.06
CA ARG A 240 1.48 8.68 13.33
C ARG A 240 2.56 8.59 12.25
N SER A 241 3.66 7.91 12.53
CA SER A 241 4.83 7.83 11.64
C SER A 241 4.80 6.64 10.68
N ARG A 242 3.74 5.81 10.69
CA ARG A 242 3.67 4.66 9.79
C ARG A 242 3.62 5.11 8.32
N PRO A 243 4.33 4.43 7.42
CA PRO A 243 4.12 4.62 5.99
C PRO A 243 2.68 4.34 5.59
N TRP A 244 2.18 5.15 4.67
CA TRP A 244 0.84 5.04 4.11
C TRP A 244 0.85 4.08 2.94
N THR A 245 -0.25 3.38 2.77
CA THR A 245 -0.52 2.65 1.53
C THR A 245 -0.70 3.60 0.35
N ALA A 246 -0.59 3.08 -0.87
CA ALA A 246 -0.95 3.83 -2.08
C ALA A 246 -2.37 4.41 -2.03
N ARG A 247 -3.32 3.66 -1.46
CA ARG A 247 -4.72 4.08 -1.33
C ARG A 247 -4.87 5.25 -0.36
N GLU A 248 -4.22 5.18 0.80
CA GLU A 248 -4.25 6.25 1.79
C GLU A 248 -3.59 7.52 1.24
N THR A 249 -2.48 7.37 0.51
CA THR A 249 -1.82 8.48 -0.18
C THR A 249 -2.73 9.12 -1.22
N ALA A 250 -3.41 8.32 -2.04
CA ALA A 250 -4.34 8.84 -3.05
C ALA A 250 -5.54 9.56 -2.41
N ALA A 251 -6.10 9.01 -1.32
CA ALA A 251 -7.18 9.64 -0.57
C ALA A 251 -6.75 10.98 0.03
N PHE A 252 -5.55 11.04 0.63
CA PHE A 252 -5.00 12.29 1.16
C PHE A 252 -4.83 13.34 0.07
N HIS A 253 -4.26 12.96 -1.09
CA HIS A 253 -4.09 13.88 -2.21
C HIS A 253 -5.42 14.42 -2.75
N GLN A 254 -6.48 13.58 -2.80
CA GLN A 254 -7.82 14.02 -3.21
C GLN A 254 -8.40 15.04 -2.24
N GLU A 255 -8.32 14.77 -0.93
CA GLU A 255 -8.81 15.69 0.10
C GLU A 255 -8.00 16.99 0.14
N LEU A 256 -6.68 16.90 -0.05
CA LEU A 256 -5.80 18.07 -0.14
C LEU A 256 -6.19 18.97 -1.32
N ALA A 257 -6.34 18.40 -2.52
CA ALA A 257 -6.74 19.15 -3.71
C ALA A 257 -8.14 19.78 -3.56
N ARG A 258 -9.08 19.06 -2.94
CA ARG A 258 -10.40 19.61 -2.60
C ARG A 258 -10.28 20.79 -1.65
N ALA A 259 -9.47 20.67 -0.60
CA ALA A 259 -9.26 21.75 0.37
C ALA A 259 -8.63 22.99 -0.29
N GLU A 260 -7.63 22.82 -1.18
CA GLU A 260 -7.02 23.93 -1.91
C GLU A 260 -8.05 24.72 -2.75
N VAL A 261 -8.92 24.02 -3.48
CA VAL A 261 -10.01 24.67 -4.23
C VAL A 261 -10.98 25.39 -3.27
N ARG A 262 -11.34 24.73 -2.17
CA ARG A 262 -12.28 25.26 -1.19
C ARG A 262 -11.76 26.49 -0.46
N VAL A 263 -10.47 26.59 -0.16
CA VAL A 263 -9.91 27.81 0.46
C VAL A 263 -10.16 29.04 -0.40
N HIS A 264 -10.08 28.91 -1.72
CA HIS A 264 -10.34 30.02 -2.63
C HIS A 264 -11.83 30.30 -2.85
N ARG A 265 -12.67 29.27 -2.77
CA ARG A 265 -14.12 29.34 -3.05
C ARG A 265 -14.95 29.70 -1.82
N ASP A 266 -14.69 29.07 -0.69
CA ASP A 266 -15.56 29.05 0.50
C ASP A 266 -15.18 30.13 1.53
N VAL A 267 -13.98 30.74 1.42
CA VAL A 267 -13.50 31.76 2.37
C VAL A 267 -13.54 33.14 1.69
N PRO A 268 -14.57 33.96 1.94
CA PRO A 268 -14.75 35.24 1.25
C PRO A 268 -13.77 36.32 1.74
N GLY A 269 -13.44 36.35 3.03
CA GLY A 269 -12.53 37.35 3.61
C GLY A 269 -11.07 37.12 3.25
N GLU A 270 -10.37 38.18 2.82
CA GLU A 270 -8.94 38.10 2.46
C GLU A 270 -8.07 37.73 3.67
N ASP A 271 -8.29 38.37 4.82
CA ASP A 271 -7.54 38.11 6.05
C ASP A 271 -7.77 36.69 6.59
N GLU A 272 -9.01 36.21 6.53
CA GLU A 272 -9.36 34.82 6.91
C GLU A 272 -8.67 33.81 5.99
N ARG A 273 -8.68 34.08 4.68
CA ARG A 273 -8.00 33.26 3.70
C ARG A 273 -6.49 33.23 3.95
N LEU A 274 -5.87 34.38 4.23
CA LEU A 274 -4.45 34.46 4.58
C LEU A 274 -4.11 33.68 5.85
N ALA A 275 -5.06 33.51 6.78
CA ALA A 275 -4.85 32.71 7.98
C ALA A 275 -4.63 31.22 7.67
N VAL A 276 -5.29 30.68 6.64
CA VAL A 276 -5.36 29.23 6.39
C VAL A 276 -4.81 28.80 5.01
N ILE A 277 -4.50 29.72 4.10
CA ILE A 277 -4.03 29.41 2.74
C ILE A 277 -2.76 28.53 2.71
N ARG A 278 -1.96 28.59 3.78
CA ARG A 278 -0.73 27.80 3.91
C ARG A 278 -0.96 26.43 4.54
N ASP A 279 -2.15 26.16 5.08
CA ASP A 279 -2.44 24.92 5.81
C ASP A 279 -2.41 23.70 4.89
N ALA A 280 -2.89 23.82 3.65
CA ALA A 280 -2.79 22.77 2.65
C ALA A 280 -1.32 22.43 2.35
N ARG A 281 -0.49 23.45 2.09
CA ARG A 281 0.95 23.26 1.87
C ARG A 281 1.65 22.61 3.07
N ARG A 282 1.29 23.01 4.29
CA ARG A 282 1.83 22.39 5.51
C ARG A 282 1.38 20.95 5.67
N ALA A 283 0.10 20.65 5.42
CA ALA A 283 -0.40 19.28 5.45
C ALA A 283 0.34 18.40 4.44
N ALA A 284 0.61 18.91 3.24
CA ALA A 284 1.40 18.23 2.22
C ALA A 284 2.85 17.95 2.68
N ALA A 285 3.51 18.94 3.31
CA ALA A 285 4.86 18.78 3.86
C ALA A 285 4.91 17.74 4.99
N LEU A 286 3.93 17.76 5.90
CA LEU A 286 3.81 16.76 6.98
C LEU A 286 3.56 15.34 6.45
N ALA A 287 2.97 15.20 5.25
CA ALA A 287 2.72 13.91 4.63
C ALA A 287 3.96 13.32 3.94
N GLU A 288 4.95 14.14 3.60
CA GLU A 288 6.11 13.73 2.79
C GLU A 288 6.87 12.51 3.34
N PRO A 289 7.15 12.40 4.65
CA PRO A 289 7.89 11.26 5.19
C PRO A 289 7.12 9.93 5.15
N VAL A 290 5.78 9.99 5.11
CA VAL A 290 4.90 8.83 5.28
C VAL A 290 4.14 8.44 4.02
N ARG A 291 3.96 9.37 3.07
CA ARG A 291 3.21 9.11 1.83
C ARG A 291 4.04 8.30 0.84
N ARG A 292 3.34 7.61 -0.06
CA ARG A 292 3.94 7.04 -1.27
C ARG A 292 4.31 8.14 -2.26
N ILE A 293 5.35 7.89 -3.05
CA ILE A 293 5.79 8.78 -4.12
C ILE A 293 4.93 8.55 -5.35
N ALA A 294 4.50 9.66 -5.96
CA ALA A 294 3.77 9.65 -7.22
C ALA A 294 4.68 9.19 -8.37
N GLN A 295 4.13 8.39 -9.27
CA GLN A 295 4.77 8.05 -10.54
C GLN A 295 3.74 8.11 -11.68
N PRO A 296 4.16 8.47 -12.90
CA PRO A 296 3.26 8.54 -14.04
C PRO A 296 2.73 7.14 -14.39
N ARG A 297 1.42 7.02 -14.62
CA ARG A 297 0.85 5.77 -15.15
C ARG A 297 1.35 5.56 -16.58
N ARG A 298 1.62 4.30 -16.92
CA ARG A 298 2.05 3.92 -18.29
C ARG A 298 0.99 4.20 -19.35
N ARG A 299 -0.28 4.18 -18.98
CA ARG A 299 -1.40 4.58 -19.85
C ARG A 299 -2.00 5.85 -19.27
N ALA A 300 -2.03 6.90 -20.08
CA ALA A 300 -2.68 8.15 -19.73
C ALA A 300 -4.20 7.94 -19.59
N PRO A 301 -4.90 8.78 -18.80
CA PRO A 301 -4.37 9.82 -17.90
C PRO A 301 -4.11 9.33 -16.45
N GLY A 302 -3.20 9.98 -15.74
CA GLY A 302 -3.08 9.91 -14.27
C GLY A 302 -1.71 9.53 -13.70
N VAL A 303 -1.61 9.62 -12.37
CA VAL A 303 -0.48 9.15 -11.55
C VAL A 303 -0.93 7.99 -10.67
N ASP A 304 -0.02 7.10 -10.32
CA ASP A 304 -0.20 6.15 -9.24
C ASP A 304 0.78 6.44 -8.10
N TYR A 305 0.52 5.89 -6.93
CA TYR A 305 1.26 6.18 -5.70
C TYR A 305 1.85 4.90 -5.12
N HIS A 306 2.63 4.16 -5.91
CA HIS A 306 3.22 2.90 -5.45
C HIS A 306 4.69 2.99 -5.09
N ARG A 307 5.39 4.04 -5.51
CA ARG A 307 6.83 4.16 -5.27
C ARG A 307 7.09 4.47 -3.80
N LEU A 308 8.07 3.79 -3.21
CA LEU A 308 8.42 3.96 -1.81
C LEU A 308 9.27 5.20 -1.59
N SER A 309 9.20 5.77 -0.39
CA SER A 309 10.18 6.79 0.04
C SER A 309 11.56 6.14 0.18
N THR A 310 12.63 6.92 0.06
CA THR A 310 14.01 6.39 0.23
C THR A 310 14.21 5.73 1.59
N ALA A 311 13.65 6.32 2.66
CA ALA A 311 13.76 5.77 4.00
C ALA A 311 13.03 4.43 4.14
N GLU A 312 11.79 4.34 3.64
CA GLU A 312 11.02 3.08 3.69
C GLU A 312 11.65 2.01 2.80
N HIS A 313 12.09 2.37 1.59
CA HIS A 313 12.76 1.47 0.66
C HIS A 313 14.03 0.88 1.28
N ARG A 314 14.82 1.71 1.98
CA ARG A 314 16.01 1.27 2.70
C ARG A 314 15.68 0.40 3.91
N TRP A 315 14.72 0.81 4.72
CA TRP A 315 14.27 0.07 5.90
C TRP A 315 13.78 -1.34 5.54
N ILE A 316 12.98 -1.49 4.48
CA ILE A 316 12.53 -2.81 4.01
C ILE A 316 13.72 -3.69 3.61
N PHE A 317 14.74 -3.10 2.97
CA PHE A 317 15.93 -3.86 2.62
C PHE A 317 16.69 -4.34 3.85
N ASP A 318 17.02 -3.43 4.76
CA ASP A 318 17.86 -3.71 5.92
C ASP A 318 17.15 -4.60 6.96
N GLU A 319 15.85 -4.40 7.18
CA GLU A 319 15.10 -5.03 8.28
C GLU A 319 14.25 -6.23 7.84
N LEU A 320 13.85 -6.31 6.56
CA LEU A 320 13.03 -7.43 6.07
C LEU A 320 13.81 -8.33 5.11
N ILE A 321 14.46 -7.77 4.09
CA ILE A 321 15.12 -8.55 3.04
C ILE A 321 16.41 -9.18 3.56
N VAL A 322 17.30 -8.40 4.19
CA VAL A 322 18.58 -8.89 4.68
C VAL A 322 18.41 -10.03 5.69
N PRO A 323 17.57 -9.91 6.75
CA PRO A 323 17.43 -10.99 7.73
C PRO A 323 16.78 -12.24 7.14
N SER A 324 15.83 -12.08 6.21
CA SER A 324 15.07 -13.19 5.63
C SER A 324 15.82 -13.97 4.56
N TYR A 325 16.66 -13.30 3.76
CA TYR A 325 17.26 -13.89 2.56
C TYR A 325 18.79 -13.87 2.53
N LEU A 326 19.44 -13.04 3.35
CA LEU A 326 20.88 -12.75 3.24
C LEU A 326 21.67 -12.99 4.55
N SER A 327 21.04 -13.53 5.60
CA SER A 327 21.65 -13.75 6.93
C SER A 327 22.64 -14.92 7.00
N GLY A 328 22.59 -15.87 6.06
CA GLY A 328 23.38 -17.12 6.08
C GLY A 328 24.55 -17.19 5.10
N ILE A 329 25.11 -16.06 4.69
CA ILE A 329 26.21 -16.03 3.71
C ILE A 329 27.50 -16.59 4.32
N ILE A 330 28.08 -17.61 3.68
CA ILE A 330 29.40 -18.15 4.01
C ILE A 330 30.42 -17.55 3.05
N THR A 331 31.39 -16.82 3.59
CA THR A 331 32.50 -16.22 2.82
C THR A 331 33.38 -17.30 2.20
N ARG A 332 33.76 -17.10 0.93
CA ARG A 332 34.62 -18.00 0.15
C ARG A 332 35.73 -17.23 -0.54
N ASP A 333 36.89 -17.86 -0.70
CA ASP A 333 38.01 -17.31 -1.47
C ASP A 333 37.82 -17.46 -2.98
N ASP A 334 36.98 -18.41 -3.39
CA ASP A 334 36.64 -18.78 -4.77
C ASP A 334 35.11 -18.72 -5.02
N PRO A 335 34.44 -17.58 -4.81
CA PRO A 335 32.99 -17.53 -4.84
C PRO A 335 32.42 -17.77 -6.25
N ARG A 336 31.26 -18.42 -6.34
CA ARG A 336 30.60 -18.78 -7.60
C ARG A 336 29.25 -18.10 -7.76
N ALA A 337 28.96 -17.64 -8.97
CA ALA A 337 27.67 -17.06 -9.35
C ALA A 337 27.01 -17.91 -10.42
N VAL A 338 25.94 -18.60 -10.07
CA VAL A 338 25.21 -19.49 -10.99
C VAL A 338 23.85 -18.91 -11.34
N TYR A 339 23.63 -18.62 -12.62
CA TYR A 339 22.38 -18.09 -13.14
C TYR A 339 21.49 -19.21 -13.66
N VAL A 340 20.35 -19.43 -13.01
CA VAL A 340 19.33 -20.37 -13.50
C VAL A 340 18.32 -19.57 -14.33
N MET A 341 18.43 -19.71 -15.65
CA MET A 341 17.72 -18.87 -16.61
C MET A 341 16.68 -19.63 -17.41
N GLY A 342 15.55 -18.97 -17.63
CA GLY A 342 14.47 -19.48 -18.45
C GLY A 342 13.32 -18.47 -18.49
N GLN A 343 12.53 -18.47 -19.56
CA GLN A 343 11.35 -17.63 -19.65
C GLN A 343 10.35 -17.91 -18.52
N PRO A 344 9.39 -17.01 -18.23
CA PRO A 344 8.30 -17.28 -17.32
C PRO A 344 7.58 -18.60 -17.68
N GLY A 345 7.38 -19.48 -16.69
CA GLY A 345 6.76 -20.80 -16.90
C GLY A 345 7.70 -21.94 -17.29
N ALA A 346 8.99 -21.67 -17.56
CA ALA A 346 9.97 -22.71 -17.92
C ALA A 346 10.26 -23.74 -16.79
N GLY A 347 9.93 -23.43 -15.53
CA GLY A 347 10.15 -24.36 -14.40
C GLY A 347 11.42 -24.09 -13.57
N LYS A 348 11.96 -22.86 -13.61
CA LYS A 348 13.17 -22.43 -12.89
C LYS A 348 13.26 -22.90 -11.44
N LEU A 349 12.17 -22.89 -10.68
CA LEU A 349 12.17 -23.29 -9.26
C LEU A 349 12.76 -24.70 -9.03
N LEU A 350 12.39 -25.68 -9.86
CA LEU A 350 12.87 -27.05 -9.69
C LEU A 350 14.35 -27.16 -10.09
N ALA A 351 14.73 -26.54 -11.22
CA ALA A 351 16.12 -26.46 -11.66
C ALA A 351 17.00 -25.75 -10.62
N ALA A 352 16.56 -24.63 -10.07
CA ALA A 352 17.27 -23.88 -9.03
C ALA A 352 17.45 -24.70 -7.75
N ARG A 353 16.45 -25.48 -7.33
CA ARG A 353 16.60 -26.40 -6.19
C ARG A 353 17.62 -27.50 -6.48
N MET A 354 17.61 -28.07 -7.68
CA MET A 354 18.57 -29.09 -8.10
C MET A 354 19.99 -28.51 -8.13
N VAL A 355 20.20 -27.38 -8.81
CA VAL A 355 21.49 -26.69 -8.90
C VAL A 355 21.97 -26.28 -7.51
N ARG A 356 21.13 -25.70 -6.66
CA ARG A 356 21.51 -25.32 -5.28
C ARG A 356 21.98 -26.52 -4.45
N ARG A 357 21.39 -27.70 -4.65
CA ARG A 357 21.82 -28.93 -3.97
C ARG A 357 23.18 -29.45 -4.47
N ALA A 358 23.51 -29.20 -5.73
CA ALA A 358 24.81 -29.50 -6.30
C ALA A 358 25.88 -28.45 -5.94
N MET A 359 25.46 -27.24 -5.57
CA MET A 359 26.35 -26.20 -5.04
C MET A 359 26.69 -26.43 -3.58
N ARG A 360 27.68 -25.66 -3.08
CA ARG A 360 28.18 -25.76 -1.71
C ARG A 360 27.11 -25.30 -0.71
N PRO A 361 27.06 -25.91 0.51
CA PRO A 361 26.24 -25.39 1.60
C PRO A 361 26.51 -23.90 1.86
N GLY A 362 25.46 -23.16 2.21
CA GLY A 362 25.53 -21.69 2.39
C GLY A 362 25.40 -20.88 1.10
N THR A 363 25.12 -21.50 -0.05
CA THR A 363 24.81 -20.77 -1.30
C THR A 363 23.52 -19.96 -1.14
N THR A 364 23.64 -18.64 -1.35
CA THR A 364 22.53 -17.69 -1.29
C THR A 364 21.68 -17.78 -2.55
N ARG A 365 20.37 -17.94 -2.41
CA ARG A 365 19.44 -18.01 -3.55
C ARG A 365 18.70 -16.68 -3.69
N LEU A 366 18.90 -15.99 -4.81
CA LEU A 366 18.22 -14.73 -5.12
C LEU A 366 17.11 -14.95 -6.14
N VAL A 367 15.90 -14.48 -5.81
CA VAL A 367 14.69 -14.64 -6.65
C VAL A 367 13.91 -13.32 -6.66
N GLY A 368 13.68 -12.76 -7.84
CA GLY A 368 13.00 -11.47 -7.94
C GLY A 368 11.54 -11.48 -7.45
N ASP A 369 10.86 -12.63 -7.50
CA ASP A 369 9.49 -12.75 -6.97
C ASP A 369 9.45 -12.71 -5.43
N ASP A 370 10.52 -13.15 -4.74
CA ASP A 370 10.62 -13.07 -3.27
C ASP A 370 10.74 -11.60 -2.81
N LEU A 371 11.44 -10.75 -3.58
CA LEU A 371 11.58 -9.32 -3.28
C LEU A 371 10.31 -8.52 -3.60
N LYS A 372 9.55 -8.91 -4.62
CA LYS A 372 8.23 -8.28 -4.90
C LYS A 372 7.27 -8.44 -3.74
N ALA A 373 7.27 -9.61 -3.09
CA ALA A 373 6.43 -9.89 -1.94
C ALA A 373 6.74 -8.99 -0.72
N GLN A 374 7.93 -8.38 -0.68
CA GLN A 374 8.32 -7.43 0.37
C GLN A 374 7.78 -6.02 0.14
N HIS A 375 7.29 -5.71 -1.07
CA HIS A 375 6.68 -4.43 -1.32
C HIS A 375 5.27 -4.36 -0.70
N PRO A 376 4.96 -3.40 0.18
CA PRO A 376 3.72 -3.43 0.96
C PRO A 376 2.45 -3.37 0.10
N ASP A 377 2.50 -2.67 -1.04
CA ASP A 377 1.36 -2.57 -1.95
C ASP A 377 1.23 -3.76 -2.93
N TYR A 378 2.18 -4.71 -2.96
CA TYR A 378 2.24 -5.72 -4.04
C TYR A 378 1.02 -6.63 -4.08
N PHE A 379 0.56 -7.14 -2.94
CA PHE A 379 -0.58 -8.05 -2.90
C PHE A 379 -1.91 -7.36 -3.24
N HIS A 380 -2.03 -6.07 -2.92
CA HIS A 380 -3.17 -5.25 -3.37
C HIS A 380 -3.12 -5.07 -4.89
N LEU A 381 -1.97 -4.67 -5.42
CA LEU A 381 -1.77 -4.56 -6.86
C LEU A 381 -2.03 -5.87 -7.59
N LEU A 382 -1.65 -7.00 -7.00
CA LEU A 382 -1.85 -8.31 -7.58
C LEU A 382 -3.32 -8.75 -7.61
N ARG A 383 -4.16 -8.23 -6.71
CA ARG A 383 -5.62 -8.41 -6.74
C ARG A 383 -6.25 -7.60 -7.86
N ASP A 384 -5.84 -6.34 -8.00
CA ASP A 384 -6.45 -5.38 -8.91
C ASP A 384 -5.99 -5.57 -10.36
N ASP A 385 -4.68 -5.79 -10.57
CA ASP A 385 -4.07 -6.04 -11.87
C ASP A 385 -3.04 -7.18 -11.79
N PRO A 386 -3.50 -8.44 -11.90
CA PRO A 386 -2.63 -9.63 -11.90
C PRO A 386 -1.51 -9.63 -12.94
N ARG A 387 -1.60 -8.80 -14.00
CA ARG A 387 -0.61 -8.71 -15.08
C ARG A 387 0.38 -7.58 -14.86
N GLY A 388 -0.11 -6.41 -14.44
CA GLY A 388 0.66 -5.18 -14.28
C GLY A 388 1.24 -4.95 -12.89
N ALA A 389 0.84 -5.70 -11.85
CA ALA A 389 1.31 -5.49 -10.47
C ALA A 389 2.84 -5.39 -10.34
N GLY A 390 3.58 -6.32 -10.99
CA GLY A 390 5.04 -6.29 -10.96
C GLY A 390 5.66 -5.15 -11.78
N ALA A 391 4.93 -4.56 -12.72
CA ALA A 391 5.39 -3.39 -13.45
C ALA A 391 5.26 -2.10 -12.62
N ALA A 392 4.25 -2.00 -11.76
CA ALA A 392 3.99 -0.85 -10.91
C ALA A 392 5.07 -0.64 -9.84
N ILE A 393 5.66 -1.72 -9.32
CA ILE A 393 6.68 -1.68 -8.26
C ILE A 393 8.10 -2.00 -8.76
N ARG A 394 8.32 -1.89 -10.08
CA ARG A 394 9.53 -2.42 -10.72
C ARG A 394 10.81 -1.73 -10.26
N SER A 395 10.73 -0.41 -10.09
CA SER A 395 11.84 0.40 -9.57
C SER A 395 12.33 -0.15 -8.23
N ASP A 396 11.41 -0.39 -7.31
CA ASP A 396 11.73 -0.73 -5.93
C ASP A 396 12.34 -2.13 -5.82
N TYR A 397 11.72 -3.15 -6.42
CA TYR A 397 12.25 -4.52 -6.32
C TYR A 397 13.53 -4.72 -7.14
N ARG A 398 13.73 -4.01 -8.25
CA ARG A 398 15.00 -4.09 -9.01
C ARG A 398 16.14 -3.45 -8.24
N ALA A 399 15.90 -2.32 -7.56
CA ALA A 399 16.89 -1.71 -6.69
C ALA A 399 17.26 -2.64 -5.53
N TRP A 400 16.28 -3.27 -4.87
CA TRP A 400 16.54 -4.28 -3.84
C TRP A 400 17.31 -5.49 -4.38
N PHE A 401 17.03 -5.94 -5.61
CA PHE A 401 17.75 -7.05 -6.21
C PHE A 401 19.22 -6.71 -6.43
N ALA A 402 19.51 -5.52 -6.97
CA ALA A 402 20.88 -5.03 -7.15
C ALA A 402 21.62 -4.88 -5.81
N TRP A 403 20.94 -4.39 -4.77
CA TRP A 403 21.51 -4.31 -3.42
C TRP A 403 21.76 -5.70 -2.82
N ALA A 404 20.88 -6.67 -3.05
CA ALA A 404 21.07 -8.05 -2.60
C ALA A 404 22.28 -8.70 -3.28
N GLU A 405 22.44 -8.51 -4.60
CA GLU A 405 23.62 -8.97 -5.33
C GLU A 405 24.91 -8.31 -4.79
N GLN A 406 24.89 -7.00 -4.56
CA GLN A 406 26.03 -6.29 -3.96
C GLN A 406 26.34 -6.82 -2.56
N TYR A 407 25.32 -7.01 -1.71
CA TYR A 407 25.48 -7.49 -0.35
C TYR A 407 26.13 -8.89 -0.29
N VAL A 408 25.81 -9.75 -1.26
CA VAL A 408 26.44 -11.07 -1.42
C VAL A 408 27.88 -10.95 -1.89
N ARG A 409 28.17 -10.06 -2.85
CA ARG A 409 29.54 -9.79 -3.33
C ARG A 409 30.43 -9.25 -2.22
N ASP A 410 29.96 -8.28 -1.44
CA ASP A 410 30.70 -7.67 -0.33
C ASP A 410 31.12 -8.71 0.72
N ARG A 411 30.37 -9.80 0.84
CA ARG A 411 30.64 -10.92 1.76
C ARG A 411 31.31 -12.13 1.11
N ARG A 412 31.60 -12.04 -0.20
CA ARG A 412 32.16 -13.11 -1.04
C ARG A 412 31.41 -14.45 -0.89
N GLY A 413 30.09 -14.40 -0.87
CA GLY A 413 29.23 -15.59 -0.79
C GLY A 413 28.97 -16.22 -2.15
N ASP A 414 28.79 -17.55 -2.18
CA ASP A 414 28.22 -18.23 -3.36
C ASP A 414 26.78 -17.78 -3.60
N VAL A 415 26.41 -17.58 -4.87
CA VAL A 415 25.08 -17.11 -5.25
C VAL A 415 24.47 -17.97 -6.36
N LEU A 416 23.19 -18.28 -6.22
CA LEU A 416 22.32 -18.79 -7.27
C LEU A 416 21.26 -17.74 -7.59
N VAL A 417 21.24 -17.25 -8.82
CA VAL A 417 20.33 -16.21 -9.28
C VAL A 417 19.26 -16.83 -10.19
N GLU A 418 18.00 -16.82 -9.77
CA GLU A 418 16.88 -17.19 -10.65
C GLU A 418 16.46 -16.01 -11.51
N ALA A 419 16.77 -16.06 -12.80
CA ALA A 419 16.58 -14.93 -13.69
C ALA A 419 15.68 -15.25 -14.90
N ALA A 420 14.95 -14.24 -15.34
CA ALA A 420 14.24 -14.21 -16.63
C ALA A 420 14.46 -12.83 -17.26
N PRO A 421 15.71 -12.52 -17.65
CA PRO A 421 16.09 -11.22 -18.18
C PRO A 421 15.32 -10.91 -19.46
N GLY A 422 14.97 -9.63 -19.66
CA GLY A 422 14.26 -9.17 -20.84
C GLY A 422 15.17 -8.78 -22.01
N SER A 423 16.49 -8.73 -21.79
CA SER A 423 17.50 -8.40 -22.81
C SER A 423 18.89 -8.88 -22.38
N VAL A 424 19.85 -8.83 -23.31
CA VAL A 424 21.26 -9.14 -23.04
C VAL A 424 21.86 -8.16 -22.03
N GLU A 425 21.53 -6.86 -22.16
CA GLU A 425 22.03 -5.81 -21.27
C GLU A 425 21.56 -6.03 -19.83
N GLU A 426 20.31 -6.47 -19.62
CA GLU A 426 19.80 -6.79 -18.28
C GLU A 426 20.58 -7.95 -17.63
N PHE A 427 20.94 -8.97 -18.42
CA PHE A 427 21.76 -10.08 -17.93
C PHE A 427 23.19 -9.64 -17.60
N LEU A 428 23.85 -8.94 -18.53
CA LEU A 428 25.24 -8.50 -18.34
C LEU A 428 25.37 -7.50 -17.19
N ALA A 429 24.40 -6.61 -17.00
CA ALA A 429 24.39 -5.67 -15.87
C ALA A 429 24.38 -6.37 -14.50
N SER A 430 23.85 -7.60 -14.41
CA SER A 430 23.90 -8.43 -13.21
C SER A 430 25.17 -9.29 -13.16
N ALA A 431 25.54 -9.93 -14.27
CA ALA A 431 26.63 -10.92 -14.31
C ALA A 431 28.04 -10.33 -14.27
N LEU A 432 28.31 -9.25 -15.01
CA LEU A 432 29.66 -8.69 -15.12
C LEU A 432 30.20 -8.15 -13.78
N PRO A 433 29.41 -7.52 -12.89
CA PRO A 433 29.87 -7.15 -11.56
C PRO A 433 30.35 -8.33 -10.71
N PHE A 434 29.77 -9.54 -10.88
CA PHE A 434 30.28 -10.74 -10.21
C PHE A 434 31.65 -11.15 -10.77
N ALA A 435 31.78 -11.20 -12.10
CA ALA A 435 33.07 -11.52 -12.73
C ALA A 435 34.17 -10.53 -12.35
N ALA A 436 33.87 -9.23 -12.33
CA ALA A 436 34.79 -8.18 -11.88
C ALA A 436 35.20 -8.33 -10.40
N ALA A 437 34.33 -8.92 -9.57
CA ALA A 437 34.62 -9.27 -8.17
C ALA A 437 35.33 -10.64 -8.00
N GLY A 438 35.80 -11.24 -9.10
CA GLY A 438 36.55 -12.51 -9.07
C GLY A 438 35.69 -13.77 -8.97
N TYR A 439 34.40 -13.69 -9.28
CA TYR A 439 33.53 -14.86 -9.30
C TYR A 439 33.68 -15.67 -10.59
N SER A 440 33.59 -17.00 -10.49
CA SER A 440 33.25 -17.84 -11.65
C SER A 440 31.75 -17.72 -11.93
N VAL A 441 31.42 -17.27 -13.14
CA VAL A 441 30.03 -17.03 -13.59
C VAL A 441 29.57 -18.16 -14.51
N GLU A 442 28.55 -18.90 -14.10
CA GLU A 442 28.00 -20.02 -14.84
C GLU A 442 26.50 -19.85 -15.11
N LEU A 443 26.05 -20.38 -16.24
CA LEU A 443 24.64 -20.33 -16.65
C LEU A 443 24.08 -21.74 -16.70
N VAL A 444 22.89 -21.92 -16.13
CA VAL A 444 22.05 -23.10 -16.30
C VAL A 444 20.76 -22.67 -17.00
N VAL A 445 20.64 -23.04 -18.27
CA VAL A 445 19.59 -22.55 -19.17
C VAL A 445 18.54 -23.62 -19.39
N LEU A 446 17.28 -23.33 -19.05
CA LEU A 446 16.16 -24.22 -19.33
C LEU A 446 15.70 -24.09 -20.79
N ALA A 447 15.89 -25.15 -21.56
CA ALA A 447 15.36 -25.29 -22.90
C ALA A 447 13.93 -25.85 -22.85
N VAL A 448 12.96 -24.95 -22.95
CA VAL A 448 11.52 -25.28 -22.92
C VAL A 448 10.81 -24.61 -24.08
N ARG A 449 9.93 -25.34 -24.76
CA ARG A 449 9.11 -24.82 -25.86
C ARG A 449 8.23 -23.65 -25.40
N ALA A 450 7.98 -22.70 -26.29
CA ALA A 450 7.18 -21.51 -25.96
C ALA A 450 5.75 -21.88 -25.50
N ALA A 451 5.12 -22.86 -26.15
CA ALA A 451 3.77 -23.30 -25.78
C ALA A 451 3.74 -23.91 -24.37
N ASP A 452 4.70 -24.77 -24.04
CA ASP A 452 4.79 -25.43 -22.72
C ASP A 452 5.02 -24.42 -21.58
N SER A 453 5.89 -23.42 -21.80
CA SER A 453 6.14 -22.38 -20.81
C SER A 453 4.96 -21.43 -20.66
N ARG A 454 4.31 -21.01 -21.75
CA ARG A 454 3.09 -20.18 -21.67
C ARG A 454 1.94 -20.92 -21.00
N LEU A 455 1.70 -22.19 -21.33
CA LEU A 455 0.64 -22.97 -20.67
C LEU A 455 0.92 -23.11 -19.16
N ALA A 456 2.19 -23.21 -18.77
CA ALA A 456 2.58 -23.24 -17.37
C ALA A 456 2.37 -21.90 -16.63
N THR A 457 2.45 -20.74 -17.30
CA THR A 457 2.11 -19.46 -16.65
C THR A 457 0.61 -19.39 -16.33
N ALA A 458 -0.24 -19.86 -17.24
CA ALA A 458 -1.68 -19.99 -17.02
C ALA A 458 -2.00 -21.01 -15.91
N LEU A 459 -1.30 -22.15 -15.88
CA LEU A 459 -1.44 -23.13 -14.79
C LEU A 459 -1.09 -22.56 -13.43
N ARG A 460 0.01 -21.80 -13.32
CA ARG A 460 0.38 -21.14 -12.08
C ARG A 460 -0.71 -20.17 -11.62
N TYR A 461 -1.27 -19.40 -12.55
CA TYR A 461 -2.36 -18.48 -12.27
C TYR A 461 -3.62 -19.21 -11.78
N ALA A 462 -4.09 -20.23 -12.52
CA ALA A 462 -5.25 -21.02 -12.14
C ALA A 462 -5.10 -21.66 -10.75
N ARG A 463 -3.93 -22.22 -10.44
CA ARG A 463 -3.65 -22.82 -9.11
C ARG A 463 -3.68 -21.79 -7.98
N ALA A 464 -3.25 -20.55 -8.23
CA ALA A 464 -3.31 -19.50 -7.23
C ALA A 464 -4.78 -19.15 -6.91
N LEU A 465 -5.61 -18.98 -7.95
CA LEU A 465 -7.05 -18.72 -7.78
C LEU A 465 -7.77 -19.86 -7.05
N GLN A 466 -7.47 -21.12 -7.38
CA GLN A 466 -8.06 -22.29 -6.72
C GLN A 466 -7.77 -22.35 -5.21
N ARG A 467 -6.66 -21.76 -4.76
CA ARG A 467 -6.28 -21.71 -3.34
C ARG A 467 -6.84 -20.47 -2.62
N GLY A 468 -7.74 -19.71 -3.25
CA GLY A 468 -8.25 -18.44 -2.73
C GLY A 468 -7.21 -17.32 -2.70
N GLY A 469 -6.06 -17.52 -3.34
CA GLY A 469 -4.97 -16.55 -3.40
C GLY A 469 -4.99 -15.72 -4.68
N THR A 470 -4.09 -14.74 -4.74
CA THR A 470 -3.88 -13.91 -5.92
C THR A 470 -2.64 -14.38 -6.67
N GLY A 471 -2.80 -14.74 -7.94
CA GLY A 471 -1.70 -15.20 -8.78
C GLY A 471 -1.31 -14.16 -9.81
N ARG A 472 0.00 -14.04 -10.10
CA ARG A 472 0.44 -13.29 -11.28
C ARG A 472 0.13 -14.07 -12.55
N PHE A 473 -0.56 -13.43 -13.49
CA PHE A 473 -0.68 -13.92 -14.86
C PHE A 473 0.33 -13.19 -15.73
N THR A 474 1.32 -13.90 -16.27
CA THR A 474 2.29 -13.30 -17.18
C THR A 474 1.65 -13.07 -18.55
N SER A 475 1.73 -11.84 -19.07
CA SER A 475 1.24 -11.52 -20.41
C SER A 475 2.07 -12.19 -21.50
N ARG A 476 1.44 -12.44 -22.67
CA ARG A 476 2.13 -12.87 -23.90
C ARG A 476 3.39 -12.05 -24.18
N PHE A 477 3.25 -10.73 -24.24
CA PHE A 477 4.38 -9.83 -24.49
C PHE A 477 5.51 -10.04 -23.46
N GLY A 478 5.21 -10.05 -22.16
CA GLY A 478 6.23 -10.23 -21.13
C GLY A 478 6.90 -11.61 -21.14
N HIS A 479 6.17 -12.66 -21.54
CA HIS A 479 6.76 -13.98 -21.76
C HIS A 479 7.71 -13.96 -22.97
N ASP A 480 7.24 -13.44 -24.10
CA ASP A 480 7.96 -13.50 -25.38
C ASP A 480 9.25 -12.70 -25.36
N THR A 481 9.23 -11.52 -24.73
CA THR A 481 10.45 -10.72 -24.50
C THR A 481 11.53 -11.57 -23.80
N CYS A 482 11.19 -12.27 -22.71
CA CYS A 482 12.15 -13.11 -22.00
C CYS A 482 12.53 -14.37 -22.80
N PHE A 483 11.60 -14.91 -23.61
CA PHE A 483 11.83 -16.10 -24.42
C PHE A 483 12.86 -15.83 -25.51
N SER A 484 12.71 -14.72 -26.25
CA SER A 484 13.65 -14.30 -27.28
C SER A 484 14.98 -13.88 -26.67
N ALA A 485 14.97 -13.03 -25.64
CA ALA A 485 16.19 -12.57 -24.97
C ALA A 485 17.06 -13.73 -24.43
N LEU A 486 16.45 -14.83 -23.97
CA LEU A 486 17.23 -15.99 -23.54
C LEU A 486 18.09 -16.59 -24.67
N ALA A 487 17.60 -16.61 -25.91
CA ALA A 487 18.39 -17.09 -27.04
C ALA A 487 19.56 -16.16 -27.33
N ASP A 488 19.31 -14.85 -27.35
CA ASP A 488 20.33 -13.82 -27.57
C ASP A 488 21.40 -13.85 -26.47
N ILE A 489 20.98 -14.02 -25.21
CA ILE A 489 21.88 -14.16 -24.06
C ILE A 489 22.78 -15.37 -24.20
N VAL A 490 22.26 -16.53 -24.60
CA VAL A 490 23.10 -17.72 -24.78
C VAL A 490 24.11 -17.50 -25.89
N ALA A 491 23.70 -16.92 -27.02
CA ALA A 491 24.59 -16.63 -28.14
C ALA A 491 25.73 -15.67 -27.75
N VAL A 492 25.43 -14.62 -26.97
CA VAL A 492 26.44 -13.69 -26.47
C VAL A 492 27.32 -14.35 -25.41
N ALA A 493 26.72 -15.07 -24.46
CA ALA A 493 27.44 -15.70 -23.35
C ALA A 493 28.42 -16.79 -23.82
N GLU A 494 28.12 -17.50 -24.92
CA GLU A 494 29.03 -18.52 -25.49
C GLU A 494 30.40 -17.96 -25.88
N GLN A 495 30.42 -16.69 -26.28
CA GLN A 495 31.62 -15.99 -26.76
C GLN A 495 32.21 -15.03 -25.72
N HIS A 496 31.53 -14.85 -24.58
CA HIS A 496 31.91 -13.84 -23.60
C HIS A 496 32.97 -14.37 -22.64
N PRO A 497 34.16 -13.75 -22.53
CA PRO A 497 35.30 -14.31 -21.79
C PRO A 497 35.08 -14.41 -20.27
N GLN A 498 34.13 -13.64 -19.73
CA GLN A 498 33.80 -13.66 -18.31
C GLN A 498 32.77 -14.73 -17.92
N ILE A 499 32.23 -15.48 -18.88
CA ILE A 499 31.29 -16.57 -18.63
C ILE A 499 32.05 -17.89 -18.71
N THR A 500 32.17 -18.59 -17.59
CA THR A 500 32.98 -19.81 -17.49
C THR A 500 32.30 -21.02 -18.13
N ALA A 501 30.99 -21.20 -17.92
CA ALA A 501 30.26 -22.34 -18.46
C ALA A 501 28.78 -22.05 -18.72
N ILE A 502 28.20 -22.76 -19.69
CA ILE A 502 26.77 -22.77 -20.00
C ILE A 502 26.29 -24.22 -20.04
N THR A 503 25.34 -24.57 -19.18
CA THR A 503 24.68 -25.88 -19.19
C THR A 503 23.25 -25.71 -19.67
N VAL A 504 22.89 -26.35 -20.78
CA VAL A 504 21.52 -26.37 -21.30
C VAL A 504 20.82 -27.62 -20.76
N ILE A 505 19.68 -27.42 -20.10
CA ILE A 505 18.90 -28.51 -19.47
C ILE A 505 17.46 -28.51 -19.96
N ARG A 506 16.84 -29.69 -19.99
CA ARG A 506 15.39 -29.85 -20.16
C ARG A 506 14.65 -29.55 -18.86
N ARG A 507 13.33 -29.42 -18.95
CA ARG A 507 12.45 -29.13 -17.81
C ARG A 507 12.45 -30.22 -16.73
N ASP A 508 12.75 -31.46 -17.09
CA ASP A 508 12.88 -32.61 -16.20
C ASP A 508 14.25 -32.68 -15.48
N GLY A 509 15.18 -31.79 -15.83
CA GLY A 509 16.53 -31.74 -15.26
C GLY A 509 17.59 -32.46 -16.10
N GLN A 510 17.22 -33.12 -17.20
CA GLN A 510 18.19 -33.76 -18.09
C GLN A 510 19.11 -32.72 -18.73
N ALA A 511 20.42 -32.88 -18.57
CA ALA A 511 21.42 -32.05 -19.26
C ALA A 511 21.50 -32.46 -20.74
N LEU A 512 21.37 -31.48 -21.63
CA LEU A 512 21.51 -31.64 -23.08
C LEU A 512 22.93 -31.37 -23.55
N LEU A 513 23.54 -30.34 -22.99
CA LEU A 513 24.87 -29.87 -23.36
C LEU A 513 25.48 -29.12 -22.18
N ARG A 514 26.79 -29.25 -22.00
CA ARG A 514 27.62 -28.31 -21.25
C ARG A 514 28.68 -27.72 -22.19
N HIS A 515 28.73 -26.39 -22.23
CA HIS A 515 29.72 -25.60 -22.95
C HIS A 515 30.65 -24.95 -21.94
N GLU A 516 31.95 -25.14 -22.10
CA GLU A 516 33.00 -24.50 -21.30
C GLU A 516 33.70 -23.45 -22.15
N ALA A 517 34.19 -22.38 -21.51
CA ALA A 517 34.96 -21.33 -22.19
C ALA A 517 36.15 -21.93 -22.98
N GLY A 518 36.34 -21.47 -24.23
CA GLY A 518 37.43 -21.93 -25.11
C GLY A 518 37.11 -23.16 -25.97
N SER A 519 35.89 -23.71 -25.91
CA SER A 519 35.42 -24.81 -26.78
C SER A 519 34.57 -24.32 -27.98
N ALA A 520 34.43 -25.13 -29.04
CA ALA A 520 33.58 -24.80 -30.18
C ALA A 520 32.10 -24.73 -29.76
N GLY A 521 31.52 -23.52 -29.73
CA GLY A 521 30.20 -23.23 -29.14
C GLY A 521 29.01 -23.96 -29.79
N ARG A 522 28.17 -24.61 -28.97
CA ARG A 522 26.96 -25.36 -29.38
C ARG A 522 25.74 -25.19 -28.47
N ALA A 523 25.82 -24.39 -27.41
CA ALA A 523 24.72 -24.13 -26.46
C ALA A 523 23.54 -23.42 -27.12
N SER A 524 23.77 -22.44 -27.99
CA SER A 524 22.69 -21.77 -28.75
C SER A 524 21.94 -22.77 -29.62
N TRP A 525 22.67 -23.67 -30.27
CA TRP A 525 22.07 -24.74 -31.07
C TRP A 525 21.28 -25.71 -30.21
N ALA A 526 21.83 -26.17 -29.08
CA ALA A 526 21.13 -27.10 -28.18
C ALA A 526 19.83 -26.50 -27.62
N LEU A 527 19.85 -25.21 -27.26
CA LEU A 527 18.66 -24.48 -26.82
C LEU A 527 17.60 -24.40 -27.94
N ALA A 528 18.01 -24.04 -29.15
CA ALA A 528 17.11 -23.94 -30.30
C ALA A 528 16.53 -25.31 -30.70
N ALA A 529 17.37 -26.35 -30.72
CA ALA A 529 16.99 -27.72 -31.06
C ALA A 529 15.92 -28.26 -30.11
N GLU A 530 16.08 -28.10 -28.79
CA GLU A 530 15.06 -28.57 -27.84
C GLU A 530 13.79 -27.71 -27.88
N ARG A 531 13.89 -26.40 -28.14
CA ARG A 531 12.71 -25.52 -28.31
C ARG A 531 11.87 -25.89 -29.54
N LEU A 532 12.48 -26.49 -30.57
CA LEU A 532 11.84 -26.94 -31.81
C LEU A 532 11.60 -28.44 -31.88
N ARG A 533 11.99 -29.20 -30.84
CA ARG A 533 11.83 -30.66 -30.82
C ARG A 533 10.34 -31.04 -30.93
N PRO A 534 9.93 -31.93 -31.84
CA PRO A 534 8.57 -32.44 -31.90
C PRO A 534 8.12 -33.05 -30.56
N TYR A 535 6.83 -32.93 -30.26
CA TYR A 535 6.24 -33.60 -29.10
C TYR A 535 6.20 -35.10 -29.33
N THR A 536 6.49 -35.88 -28.29
CA THR A 536 6.07 -37.28 -28.26
C THR A 536 4.55 -37.37 -28.09
N GLU A 537 3.95 -38.52 -28.42
CA GLU A 537 2.51 -38.76 -28.19
C GLU A 537 2.10 -38.53 -26.73
N GLN A 538 2.96 -38.92 -25.78
CA GLN A 538 2.70 -38.72 -24.36
C GLN A 538 2.76 -37.24 -23.95
N GLU A 539 3.76 -36.49 -24.44
CA GLU A 539 3.88 -35.04 -24.19
C GLU A 539 2.69 -34.29 -24.80
N ALA A 540 2.30 -34.64 -26.04
CA ALA A 540 1.17 -34.08 -26.74
C ALA A 540 -0.16 -34.30 -25.98
N ALA A 541 -0.42 -35.53 -25.56
CA ALA A 541 -1.60 -35.86 -24.78
C ALA A 541 -1.62 -35.14 -23.42
N ALA A 542 -0.48 -35.01 -22.74
CA ALA A 542 -0.36 -34.27 -21.48
C ALA A 542 -0.64 -32.77 -21.68
N PHE A 543 -0.09 -32.16 -22.73
CA PHE A 543 -0.34 -30.78 -23.10
C PHE A 543 -1.84 -30.53 -23.36
N LEU A 544 -2.47 -31.36 -24.19
CA LEU A 544 -3.89 -31.21 -24.55
C LEU A 544 -4.83 -31.40 -23.36
N ARG A 545 -4.51 -32.33 -22.44
CA ARG A 545 -5.27 -32.50 -21.18
C ARG A 545 -5.15 -31.26 -20.29
N LEU A 546 -3.93 -30.73 -20.13
CA LEU A 546 -3.71 -29.52 -19.35
C LEU A 546 -4.43 -28.31 -19.97
N HIS A 547 -4.33 -28.16 -21.29
CA HIS A 547 -5.03 -27.12 -22.05
C HIS A 547 -6.54 -27.18 -21.80
N HIS A 548 -7.18 -28.34 -21.98
CA HIS A 548 -8.61 -28.50 -21.69
C HIS A 548 -8.96 -28.20 -20.23
N GLY A 549 -8.11 -28.63 -19.28
CA GLY A 549 -8.28 -28.29 -17.87
C GLY A 549 -8.26 -26.78 -17.62
N LEU A 550 -7.33 -26.06 -18.26
CA LEU A 550 -7.20 -24.61 -18.12
C LEU A 550 -8.31 -23.84 -18.83
N CYS A 551 -8.79 -24.29 -19.99
CA CYS A 551 -9.94 -23.65 -20.64
C CYS A 551 -11.20 -23.75 -19.78
N ARG A 552 -11.38 -24.85 -19.03
CA ARG A 552 -12.46 -24.97 -18.04
C ARG A 552 -12.23 -24.09 -16.80
N ALA A 553 -11.00 -24.03 -16.30
CA ALA A 553 -10.67 -23.26 -15.10
C ALA A 553 -10.62 -21.73 -15.34
N LEU A 554 -10.30 -21.30 -16.55
CA LEU A 554 -10.09 -19.89 -16.93
C LEU A 554 -10.91 -19.53 -18.18
N PRO A 555 -12.26 -19.59 -18.13
CA PRO A 555 -13.10 -19.40 -19.31
C PRO A 555 -12.91 -18.02 -19.96
N ARG A 556 -12.62 -16.98 -19.17
CA ARG A 556 -12.32 -15.61 -19.64
C ARG A 556 -11.00 -15.49 -20.41
N HIS A 557 -10.15 -16.52 -20.42
CA HIS A 557 -8.83 -16.52 -21.05
C HIS A 557 -8.72 -17.57 -22.16
N ARG A 558 -9.86 -18.07 -22.64
CA ARG A 558 -9.90 -19.16 -23.63
C ARG A 558 -9.19 -18.79 -24.93
N GLU A 559 -9.37 -17.57 -25.45
CA GLU A 559 -8.69 -17.10 -26.66
C GLU A 559 -7.16 -17.16 -26.51
N GLU A 560 -6.62 -16.65 -25.39
CA GLU A 560 -5.17 -16.71 -25.12
C GLU A 560 -4.68 -18.16 -24.97
N LEU A 561 -5.48 -19.07 -24.41
CA LEU A 561 -5.16 -20.49 -24.32
C LEU A 561 -5.17 -21.17 -25.70
N ASP A 562 -6.12 -20.83 -26.55
CA ASP A 562 -6.20 -21.34 -27.92
C ASP A 562 -5.01 -20.84 -28.77
N GLU A 563 -4.56 -19.59 -28.57
CA GLU A 563 -3.31 -19.09 -29.15
C GLU A 563 -2.09 -19.89 -28.69
N ILE A 564 -2.02 -20.25 -27.39
CA ILE A 564 -0.96 -21.10 -26.85
C ILE A 564 -0.98 -22.48 -27.50
N ALA A 565 -2.17 -23.07 -27.68
CA ALA A 565 -2.31 -24.34 -28.37
C ALA A 565 -1.89 -24.24 -29.85
N ALA A 566 -2.20 -23.13 -30.52
CA ALA A 566 -1.78 -22.89 -31.90
C ALA A 566 -0.26 -22.89 -32.08
N LEU A 567 0.50 -22.39 -31.08
CA LEU A 567 1.97 -22.48 -31.07
C LEU A 567 2.48 -23.92 -30.95
N ALA A 568 1.73 -24.80 -30.27
CA ALA A 568 2.13 -26.19 -30.06
C ALA A 568 1.86 -27.05 -31.29
N ARG A 569 0.76 -26.79 -32.01
CA ARG A 569 0.25 -27.61 -33.13
C ARG A 569 1.29 -28.02 -34.17
N PRO A 570 2.19 -27.14 -34.68
CA PRO A 570 3.15 -27.52 -35.70
C PRO A 570 4.14 -28.61 -35.26
N LEU A 571 4.39 -28.71 -33.95
CA LEU A 571 5.32 -29.66 -33.35
C LEU A 571 4.63 -30.93 -32.85
N MET A 572 3.30 -31.01 -32.90
CA MET A 572 2.53 -32.15 -32.41
C MET A 572 2.54 -33.31 -33.41
N PRO A 573 2.37 -34.57 -32.97
CA PRO A 573 2.21 -35.72 -33.86
C PRO A 573 1.05 -35.55 -34.85
N ALA A 574 1.19 -36.08 -36.06
CA ALA A 574 0.21 -35.90 -37.14
C ALA A 574 -1.22 -36.32 -36.75
N ARG A 575 -1.37 -37.34 -35.89
CA ARG A 575 -2.67 -37.88 -35.42
C ARG A 575 -3.47 -36.90 -34.55
N VAL A 576 -2.80 -35.94 -33.92
CA VAL A 576 -3.42 -34.91 -33.06
C VAL A 576 -3.43 -33.53 -33.70
N GLN A 577 -2.82 -33.37 -34.89
CA GLN A 577 -2.97 -32.16 -35.69
C GLN A 577 -4.38 -32.13 -36.30
N PRO A 578 -5.01 -30.94 -36.44
CA PRO A 578 -6.26 -30.82 -37.19
C PRO A 578 -6.08 -31.41 -38.59
N ALA A 579 -7.11 -32.12 -39.09
CA ALA A 579 -7.10 -32.61 -40.47
C ALA A 579 -6.82 -31.43 -41.41
N ARG A 580 -5.71 -31.49 -42.15
CA ARG A 580 -5.44 -30.52 -43.20
C ARG A 580 -6.44 -30.80 -44.31
N LEU A 581 -7.29 -29.83 -44.65
CA LEU A 581 -7.97 -29.85 -45.94
C LEU A 581 -6.87 -30.02 -46.99
N GLY A 582 -6.98 -31.07 -47.81
CA GLY A 582 -6.01 -31.32 -48.88
C GLY A 582 -5.82 -30.07 -49.72
N ARG A 583 -4.65 -29.90 -50.34
CA ARG A 583 -4.53 -28.91 -51.42
C ARG A 583 -5.71 -29.11 -52.37
N PRO A 584 -6.39 -28.06 -52.86
CA PRO A 584 -7.33 -28.24 -53.95
C PRO A 584 -6.55 -28.88 -55.11
N HIS A 585 -6.72 -30.19 -55.27
CA HIS A 585 -6.38 -30.85 -56.52
C HIS A 585 -7.32 -30.21 -57.55
N PRO A 586 -6.84 -29.66 -58.67
CA PRO A 586 -7.77 -29.34 -59.73
C PRO A 586 -8.31 -30.68 -60.26
N PRO A 587 -9.61 -31.01 -60.13
CA PRO A 587 -10.17 -31.95 -61.06
C PRO A 587 -10.31 -31.16 -62.36
N VAL A 588 -9.41 -31.42 -63.30
CA VAL A 588 -9.65 -31.06 -64.69
C VAL A 588 -10.89 -31.83 -65.13
N TRP A 589 -12.04 -31.18 -65.04
CA TRP A 589 -13.17 -31.45 -65.90
C TRP A 589 -13.56 -30.12 -66.53
N PRO A 590 -13.34 -29.90 -67.83
CA PRO A 590 -13.94 -28.77 -68.50
C PRO A 590 -15.45 -29.02 -68.52
N LEU A 591 -16.18 -28.34 -67.65
CA LEU A 591 -17.61 -28.19 -67.83
C LEU A 591 -17.80 -27.40 -69.15
N PRO A 592 -18.54 -27.93 -70.13
CA PRO A 592 -18.81 -27.21 -71.36
C PRO A 592 -19.73 -26.03 -71.01
N VAL A 593 -19.17 -24.82 -71.01
CA VAL A 593 -19.97 -23.60 -70.95
C VAL A 593 -20.61 -23.43 -72.33
N PRO A 594 -21.95 -23.42 -72.46
CA PRO A 594 -22.59 -23.16 -73.73
C PRO A 594 -22.30 -21.71 -74.15
N SER A 595 -21.66 -21.55 -75.30
CA SER A 595 -21.53 -20.26 -75.95
C SER A 595 -22.91 -19.75 -76.37
N ARG A 596 -23.44 -18.73 -75.70
CA ARG A 596 -24.42 -17.83 -76.30
C ARG A 596 -23.78 -16.46 -76.48
N THR A 597 -23.42 -16.22 -77.73
CA THR A 597 -23.11 -14.93 -78.30
C THR A 597 -24.36 -14.04 -78.36
N ALA A 598 -24.09 -12.73 -78.31
CA ALA A 598 -24.89 -11.60 -78.76
C ALA A 598 -26.03 -11.07 -77.84
N GLY A 599 -25.82 -9.84 -77.37
CA GLY A 599 -26.89 -8.84 -77.36
C GLY A 599 -27.02 -8.00 -76.08
N TYR A 600 -26.76 -6.69 -76.24
CA TYR A 600 -27.34 -5.57 -75.48
C TYR A 600 -26.67 -5.04 -74.18
N CYS A 601 -25.80 -4.05 -74.40
CA CYS A 601 -25.77 -2.70 -73.83
C CYS A 601 -26.62 -2.31 -72.58
N SER A 602 -25.88 -1.79 -71.58
CA SER A 602 -25.93 -0.40 -71.06
C SER A 602 -26.52 -0.10 -69.67
N LEU A 603 -25.87 0.89 -69.05
CA LEU A 603 -26.20 1.79 -67.91
C LEU A 603 -26.02 1.20 -66.49
N SER A 604 -25.02 1.69 -65.72
CA SER A 604 -25.07 2.88 -64.82
C SER A 604 -26.10 2.66 -63.70
N SER A 605 -25.84 2.85 -62.40
CA SER A 605 -25.10 3.91 -61.74
C SER A 605 -25.22 3.72 -60.20
N PHE A 606 -24.50 4.56 -59.45
CA PHE A 606 -24.65 4.93 -58.03
C PHE A 606 -23.73 4.32 -56.97
N SER A 607 -22.65 5.07 -56.77
CA SER A 607 -21.91 5.29 -55.53
C SER A 607 -22.76 5.87 -54.38
N ARG A 608 -22.13 5.79 -53.19
CA ARG A 608 -22.35 6.48 -51.90
C ARG A 608 -23.16 5.65 -50.89
N ALA A 609 -22.83 5.65 -49.60
CA ALA A 609 -22.08 6.65 -48.84
C ALA A 609 -21.32 6.01 -47.66
N ALA A 610 -20.20 6.65 -47.32
CA ALA A 610 -19.71 6.75 -45.95
C ALA A 610 -20.50 7.83 -45.20
#